data_AF-A0A2N5GPP0-F1
#
_entry.id   AF-A0A2N5GPP0-F1
#
_cell.length_a   1.000
_cell.length_b   1.000
_cell.length_c   1.000
_cell.angle_alpha   90.00
_cell.angle_beta   90.00
_cell.angle_gamma   90.00
#
_symmetry.space_group_name_H-M   'P 1'
#
loop_
_entity.id
_entity.type
_entity.pdbx_description
1 polymer ?
#
loop_
_entity_poly.entity_id
_entity_poly.type
_entity_poly.pdbx_seq_one_letter_code
_entity_poly.pdbx_strand_id
1 'polypeptide(L)'
;MIHSLLRNEVYLHFECPRDWKIEHAIEVEQKSLTTFQVQVQGLKQNNRRKVIADAAFNRNGYLHLIEVDNSRDMKDNRKKVDMYREILPSIQDGVPILFFFTTTEDRKRKLGSWLKGIRHQVKTFAEIK
;
A
#
# COMPACT_ATOMS: atom_id res chain seq x y z
N MET A 1 11.51 16.37 8.76
CA MET A 1 10.05 16.55 8.98
C MET A 1 9.48 15.25 9.51
N ILE A 2 8.54 15.30 10.46
CA ILE A 2 7.94 14.10 11.06
C ILE A 2 6.93 13.49 10.07
N HIS A 3 6.88 12.16 9.97
CA HIS A 3 6.00 11.43 9.05
C HIS A 3 4.51 11.78 9.23
N SER A 4 4.07 12.00 10.47
CA SER A 4 2.68 12.41 10.78
C SER A 4 2.29 13.76 10.17
N LEU A 5 3.22 14.72 10.09
CA LEU A 5 2.96 16.01 9.46
C LEU A 5 2.76 15.85 7.94
N LEU A 6 3.60 15.04 7.30
CA LEU A 6 3.47 14.74 5.87
C LEU A 6 2.17 14.00 5.53
N ARG A 7 1.67 13.16 6.43
CA ARG A 7 0.34 12.54 6.26
C ARG A 7 -0.78 13.58 6.32
N ASN A 8 -0.67 14.61 7.16
CA ASN A 8 -1.65 15.69 7.22
C ASN A 8 -1.67 16.52 5.92
N GLU A 9 -0.50 16.79 5.33
CA GLU A 9 -0.41 17.42 4.00
C GLU A 9 -1.18 16.61 2.95
N VAL A 10 -1.03 15.28 2.98
CA VAL A 10 -1.78 14.40 2.07
C VAL A 10 -3.29 14.39 2.38
N TYR A 11 -3.69 14.42 3.65
CA TYR A 11 -5.10 14.54 4.04
C TYR A 11 -5.73 15.83 3.48
N LEU A 12 -5.02 16.95 3.57
CA LEU A 12 -5.44 18.24 3.02
C LEU A 12 -5.47 18.22 1.49
N HIS A 13 -4.47 17.61 0.84
CA HIS A 13 -4.44 17.44 -0.62
C HIS A 13 -5.68 16.70 -1.14
N PHE A 14 -6.20 15.74 -0.38
CA PHE A 14 -7.44 15.04 -0.70
C PHE A 14 -8.69 15.76 -0.19
N GLU A 15 -8.65 17.03 0.17
CA GLU A 15 -9.82 17.80 0.64
C GLU A 15 -10.51 17.18 1.86
N CYS A 16 -9.71 16.67 2.79
CA CYS A 16 -10.17 16.20 4.10
C CYS A 16 -11.26 15.10 4.02
N PRO A 17 -10.99 13.91 3.45
CA PRO A 17 -11.99 12.84 3.33
C PRO A 17 -12.60 12.49 4.69
N ARG A 18 -13.94 12.40 4.75
CA ARG A 18 -14.67 12.14 6.02
C ARG A 18 -14.41 10.75 6.59
N ASP A 19 -14.14 9.77 5.74
CA ASP A 19 -13.90 8.37 6.10
C ASP A 19 -12.39 8.03 6.14
N TRP A 20 -11.53 9.04 6.27
CA TRP A 20 -10.08 8.86 6.39
C TRP A 20 -9.72 8.02 7.61
N LYS A 21 -9.04 6.90 7.38
CA LYS A 21 -8.54 5.98 8.41
C LYS A 21 -7.03 5.92 8.34
N ILE A 22 -6.37 6.15 9.48
CA ILE A 22 -4.92 5.96 9.60
C ILE A 22 -4.61 4.49 9.86
N GLU A 23 -3.39 4.06 9.50
CA GLU A 23 -2.89 2.70 9.77
C GLU A 23 -3.86 1.59 9.31
N HIS A 24 -4.36 1.74 8.08
CA HIS A 24 -5.36 0.83 7.54
C HIS A 24 -4.75 -0.53 7.19
N ALA A 25 -5.09 -1.54 7.99
CA ALA A 25 -4.64 -2.92 7.78
C ALA A 25 -5.50 -3.64 6.73
N ILE A 26 -4.83 -4.29 5.78
CA ILE A 26 -5.42 -5.21 4.83
C ILE A 26 -4.82 -6.58 5.11
N GLU A 27 -5.68 -7.57 5.34
CA GLU A 27 -5.28 -8.95 5.62
C GLU A 27 -6.05 -9.88 4.69
N VAL A 28 -5.33 -10.77 4.01
CA VAL A 28 -5.91 -11.76 3.09
C VAL A 28 -5.42 -13.15 3.43
N GLU A 29 -6.32 -14.12 3.34
CA GLU A 29 -5.98 -15.53 3.45
C GLU A 29 -5.63 -16.05 2.06
N GLN A 30 -4.34 -16.36 1.86
CA GLN A 30 -3.88 -16.91 0.60
C GLN A 30 -4.23 -18.40 0.56
N LYS A 31 -5.11 -18.79 -0.36
CA LYS A 31 -5.41 -20.21 -0.60
C LYS A 31 -4.16 -20.85 -1.20
N SER A 32 -3.51 -21.72 -0.43
CA SER A 32 -2.33 -22.45 -0.90
C SER A 32 -2.68 -23.22 -2.17
N LEU A 33 -1.95 -23.00 -3.26
CA LEU A 33 -2.09 -23.71 -4.54
C LEU A 33 -1.56 -25.14 -4.49
N THR A 34 -1.25 -25.69 -3.32
CA THR A 34 -0.81 -27.08 -3.18
C THR A 34 -2.00 -28.03 -3.24
N THR A 35 -2.40 -28.36 -4.48
CA THR A 35 -3.14 -29.59 -4.81
C THR A 35 -2.31 -30.86 -4.56
N PHE A 36 -1.03 -30.73 -4.17
CA PHE A 36 -0.22 -31.84 -3.64
C PHE A 36 -0.18 -31.78 -2.11
N GLN A 37 -1.16 -32.43 -1.49
CA GLN A 37 -1.14 -32.74 -0.05
C GLN A 37 -0.05 -33.79 0.22
N VAL A 38 1.20 -33.37 0.40
CA VAL A 38 2.12 -34.14 1.23
C VAL A 38 1.83 -33.72 2.66
N GLN A 39 1.06 -34.54 3.36
CA GLN A 39 0.73 -34.39 4.78
C GLN A 39 2.00 -34.57 5.62
N VAL A 40 2.84 -33.53 5.71
CA VAL A 40 3.85 -33.47 6.77
C VAL A 40 3.12 -32.95 8.02
N GLN A 41 2.68 -33.89 8.85
CA GLN A 41 2.06 -33.62 10.15
C GLN A 41 2.98 -32.71 10.97
N GLY A 42 2.61 -31.43 11.13
CA GLY A 42 3.28 -30.52 12.07
C GLY A 42 3.48 -29.07 11.60
N LEU A 43 3.38 -28.76 10.31
CA LEU A 43 3.58 -27.39 9.82
C LEU A 43 2.23 -26.66 9.65
N LYS A 44 1.81 -25.91 10.67
CA LYS A 44 0.76 -24.89 10.55
C LYS A 44 1.31 -23.76 9.65
N GLN A 45 1.10 -23.85 8.34
CA GLN A 45 1.47 -22.76 7.43
C GLN A 45 0.51 -21.59 7.66
N ASN A 46 1.02 -20.50 8.22
CA ASN A 46 0.28 -19.26 8.37
C ASN A 46 0.17 -18.58 6.99
N ASN A 47 -0.90 -18.87 6.26
CA ASN A 47 -1.14 -18.33 4.92
C ASN A 47 -1.78 -16.93 4.93
N ARG A 48 -1.73 -16.22 6.06
CA ARG A 48 -2.22 -14.84 6.16
C ARG A 48 -1.15 -13.86 5.72
N ARG A 49 -1.47 -13.07 4.72
CA ARG A 49 -0.67 -11.93 4.29
C ARG A 49 -1.30 -10.65 4.80
N LYS A 50 -0.48 -9.75 5.34
CA LYS A 50 -0.94 -8.47 5.90
C LYS A 50 -0.07 -7.32 5.42
N VAL A 51 -0.69 -6.21 5.05
CA VAL A 51 -0.05 -4.92 4.81
C VAL A 51 -0.82 -3.84 5.56
N ILE A 52 -0.12 -2.80 6.03
CA ILE A 52 -0.74 -1.67 6.73
C ILE A 52 -0.42 -0.41 5.93
N ALA A 53 -1.43 0.20 5.34
CA ALA A 53 -1.31 1.49 4.67
C ALA A 53 -1.19 2.62 5.71
N ASP A 54 -0.41 3.65 5.41
CA ASP A 54 -0.25 4.80 6.32
C ASP A 54 -1.60 5.53 6.52
N ALA A 55 -2.44 5.53 5.49
CA ALA A 55 -3.86 5.86 5.57
C ALA A 55 -4.70 5.23 4.44
N ALA A 56 -6.02 5.31 4.55
CA ALA A 56 -6.97 4.93 3.50
C ALA A 56 -8.28 5.73 3.59
N PHE A 57 -8.98 5.86 2.46
CA PHE A 57 -10.33 6.43 2.38
C PHE A 57 -11.05 5.94 1.12
N ASN A 58 -12.36 6.14 1.02
CA ASN A 58 -13.13 5.82 -0.18
C ASN A 58 -13.50 7.10 -0.94
N ARG A 59 -13.38 7.05 -2.26
CA ARG A 59 -13.82 8.15 -3.14
C ARG A 59 -14.25 7.59 -4.48
N ASN A 60 -15.40 8.05 -4.97
CA ASN A 60 -15.96 7.64 -6.25
C ASN A 60 -16.03 6.11 -6.43
N GLY A 61 -16.36 5.39 -5.35
CA GLY A 61 -16.47 3.93 -5.35
C GLY A 61 -15.15 3.15 -5.31
N TYR A 62 -14.01 3.82 -5.14
CA TYR A 62 -12.70 3.16 -5.03
C TYR A 62 -12.07 3.38 -3.66
N LEU A 63 -11.50 2.30 -3.11
CA LEU A 63 -10.59 2.38 -1.98
C LEU A 63 -9.26 3.03 -2.42
N HIS A 64 -8.89 4.11 -1.77
CA HIS A 64 -7.62 4.80 -1.93
C HIS A 64 -6.71 4.40 -0.77
N LEU A 65 -5.56 3.82 -1.08
CA LEU A 65 -4.55 3.41 -0.12
C LEU A 65 -3.37 4.37 -0.20
N ILE A 66 -2.94 4.91 0.94
CA ILE A 66 -1.96 5.99 1.01
C ILE A 66 -0.70 5.52 1.71
N GLU A 67 0.43 5.79 1.07
CA GLU A 67 1.77 5.58 1.58
C GLU A 67 2.54 6.89 1.58
N VAL A 68 3.05 7.28 2.74
CA VAL A 68 3.80 8.52 2.96
C VAL A 68 5.26 8.13 3.17
N ASP A 69 6.06 8.30 2.14
CA ASP A 69 7.47 8.00 2.15
C ASP A 69 8.32 9.25 2.42
N ASN A 70 9.16 9.21 3.45
CA ASN A 70 9.98 10.35 3.85
C ASN A 70 11.45 9.95 4.03
N SER A 71 11.77 9.37 5.19
CA SER A 71 13.13 8.95 5.57
C SER A 71 13.32 7.44 5.60
N ARG A 72 12.32 6.65 5.17
CA ARG A 72 12.41 5.19 5.13
C ARG A 72 13.45 4.75 4.09
N ASP A 73 14.16 3.67 4.40
CA ASP A 73 15.06 3.04 3.44
C ASP A 73 14.24 2.56 2.23
N MET A 74 14.78 2.74 1.03
CA MET A 74 14.13 2.28 -0.19
C MET A 74 13.94 0.76 -0.24
N LYS A 75 14.76 0.00 0.49
CA LYS A 75 14.58 -1.45 0.68
C LYS A 75 13.27 -1.76 1.41
N ASP A 76 12.88 -0.95 2.39
CA ASP A 76 11.62 -1.17 3.12
C ASP A 76 10.42 -0.77 2.27
N ASN A 77 10.52 0.31 1.50
CA ASN A 77 9.51 0.65 0.50
C ASN A 77 9.34 -0.46 -0.54
N ARG A 78 10.46 -1.07 -0.99
CA ARG A 78 10.41 -2.19 -1.93
C ARG A 78 9.66 -3.38 -1.34
N LYS A 79 9.95 -3.79 -0.11
CA LYS A 79 9.20 -4.85 0.59
C LYS A 79 7.70 -4.53 0.66
N LYS A 80 7.35 -3.27 0.92
CA LYS A 80 5.93 -2.84 1.00
C LYS A 80 5.24 -2.94 -0.36
N VAL A 81 5.90 -2.51 -1.43
CA VAL A 81 5.40 -2.67 -2.81
C VAL A 81 5.21 -4.14 -3.18
N ASP A 82 6.17 -5.00 -2.83
CA ASP A 82 6.08 -6.43 -3.12
C ASP A 82 4.91 -7.07 -2.34
N MET A 83 4.68 -6.67 -1.08
CA MET A 83 3.51 -7.12 -0.30
C MET A 83 2.17 -6.66 -0.93
N TYR A 84 2.06 -5.42 -1.39
CA TYR A 84 0.86 -4.97 -2.10
C TYR A 84 0.62 -5.77 -3.38
N ARG A 85 1.68 -6.14 -4.13
CA ARG A 85 1.55 -6.97 -5.33
C ARG A 85 0.93 -8.34 -5.02
N GLU A 86 1.27 -8.93 -3.87
CA GLU A 86 0.69 -10.20 -3.43
C GLU A 86 -0.78 -10.05 -2.98
N ILE A 87 -1.09 -8.96 -2.25
CA ILE A 87 -2.38 -8.81 -1.56
C ILE A 87 -3.48 -8.24 -2.46
N LEU A 88 -3.19 -7.18 -3.24
CA LEU A 88 -4.22 -6.44 -3.99
C LEU A 88 -5.06 -7.31 -4.95
N PRO A 89 -4.51 -8.32 -5.66
CA PRO A 89 -5.31 -9.19 -6.51
C PRO A 89 -6.35 -10.04 -5.77
N SER A 90 -6.22 -10.20 -4.46
CA SER A 90 -7.14 -11.01 -3.64
C SER A 90 -8.30 -10.19 -3.05
N ILE A 91 -8.32 -8.88 -3.28
CA ILE A 91 -9.39 -7.99 -2.82
C ILE A 91 -10.55 -8.05 -3.81
N GLN A 92 -11.73 -8.47 -3.34
CA GLN A 92 -12.91 -8.66 -4.18
C GLN A 92 -13.67 -7.37 -4.47
N ASP A 93 -13.61 -6.38 -3.57
CA ASP A 93 -14.39 -5.13 -3.61
C ASP A 93 -13.71 -4.05 -4.47
N GLY A 94 -13.45 -4.39 -5.73
CA GLY A 94 -12.80 -3.51 -6.70
C GLY A 94 -11.30 -3.33 -6.44
N VAL A 95 -10.56 -2.99 -7.50
CA VAL A 95 -9.10 -2.82 -7.41
C VAL A 95 -8.78 -1.47 -6.76
N PRO A 96 -8.14 -1.45 -5.57
CA PRO A 96 -7.77 -0.20 -4.90
C PRO A 96 -6.79 0.62 -5.73
N ILE A 97 -6.74 1.93 -5.46
CA ILE A 97 -5.74 2.83 -6.02
C ILE A 97 -4.68 3.09 -4.96
N LEU A 98 -3.43 2.69 -5.24
CA LEU A 98 -2.31 2.91 -4.33
C LEU A 98 -1.60 4.23 -4.65
N PHE A 99 -1.61 5.16 -3.71
CA PHE A 99 -0.86 6.42 -3.78
C PHE A 99 0.40 6.34 -2.94
N PHE A 100 1.55 6.67 -3.54
CA PHE A 100 2.80 6.92 -2.82
C PHE A 100 3.15 8.40 -2.90
N PHE A 101 3.37 9.03 -1.75
CA PHE A 101 3.89 10.39 -1.63
C PHE A 101 5.33 10.32 -1.16
N THR A 102 6.26 10.92 -1.90
CA THR A 102 7.69 10.85 -1.60
C THR A 102 8.35 12.22 -1.65
N THR A 103 9.64 12.30 -1.31
CA THR A 103 10.34 13.58 -1.15
C THR A 103 11.11 14.03 -2.38
N THR A 104 11.58 13.10 -3.22
CA THR A 104 12.44 13.41 -4.37
C THR A 104 11.95 12.73 -5.65
N GLU A 105 12.26 13.36 -6.79
CA GLU A 105 11.93 12.80 -8.11
C GLU A 105 12.61 11.45 -8.37
N ASP A 106 13.81 11.21 -7.82
CA ASP A 106 14.48 9.92 -7.97
C ASP A 106 13.72 8.78 -7.27
N ARG A 107 13.24 9.04 -6.05
CA ARG A 107 12.39 8.09 -5.32
C ARG A 107 11.08 7.86 -6.06
N LYS A 108 10.47 8.94 -6.59
CA LYS A 108 9.24 8.85 -7.39
C LYS A 108 9.42 7.95 -8.61
N ARG A 109 10.50 8.12 -9.38
CA ARG A 109 10.83 7.26 -10.53
C ARG A 109 11.01 5.80 -10.13
N LYS A 110 11.75 5.52 -9.04
CA LYS A 110 11.98 4.15 -8.54
C LYS A 110 10.68 3.49 -8.11
N LEU A 111 9.87 4.16 -7.29
CA LEU A 111 8.58 3.69 -6.82
C LEU A 111 7.62 3.42 -7.99
N GLY A 112 7.52 4.37 -8.93
CA GLY A 112 6.68 4.19 -10.13
C GLY A 112 7.11 3.00 -10.99
N SER A 113 8.43 2.76 -11.11
CA SER A 113 8.94 1.58 -11.80
C SER A 113 8.54 0.28 -11.09
N TRP A 114 8.67 0.21 -9.76
CA TRP A 114 8.31 -0.97 -8.97
C TRP A 114 6.81 -1.25 -8.91
N LEU A 115 5.97 -0.22 -9.04
CA LEU A 115 4.52 -0.32 -8.99
C LEU A 115 3.88 -0.63 -10.36
N LYS A 116 4.67 -0.79 -11.44
CA LYS A 116 4.14 -1.24 -12.74
C LYS A 116 3.33 -2.53 -12.57
N GLY A 117 2.15 -2.54 -13.20
CA GLY A 117 1.16 -3.63 -13.08
C GLY A 117 0.19 -3.50 -11.90
N ILE A 118 0.36 -2.51 -11.02
CA ILE A 118 -0.60 -2.14 -9.97
C ILE A 118 -1.27 -0.82 -10.37
N ARG A 119 -2.55 -0.63 -10.05
CA ARG A 119 -3.21 0.67 -10.21
C ARG A 119 -2.68 1.64 -9.16
N HIS A 120 -1.89 2.63 -9.59
CA HIS A 120 -1.17 3.49 -8.66
C HIS A 120 -1.00 4.94 -9.14
N GLN A 121 -0.61 5.81 -8.21
CA GLN A 121 -0.03 7.13 -8.48
C GLN A 121 1.17 7.34 -7.56
N VAL A 122 2.23 7.98 -8.06
CA VAL A 122 3.36 8.42 -7.24
C VAL A 122 3.54 9.92 -7.42
N LYS A 123 3.51 10.67 -6.32
CA LYS A 123 3.69 12.12 -6.29
C LYS A 123 4.80 12.51 -5.33
N THR A 124 5.48 13.61 -5.57
CA THR A 124 6.32 14.24 -4.55
C THR A 124 5.50 15.20 -3.70
N PHE A 125 5.95 15.48 -2.48
CA PHE A 125 5.29 16.49 -1.63
C PHE A 125 5.31 17.90 -2.25
N ALA A 126 6.21 18.16 -3.21
CA ALA A 126 6.23 19.43 -3.95
C ALA A 126 5.05 19.54 -4.94
N GLU A 127 4.52 18.42 -5.43
CA GLU A 127 3.41 18.40 -6.41
C GLU A 127 2.02 18.55 -5.79
N ILE A 128 1.93 18.51 -4.46
CA ILE A 128 0.65 18.59 -3.73
C ILE A 128 0.53 19.83 -2.85
N LYS A 129 1.53 20.70 -2.91
CA LYS A 129 1.52 22.02 -2.30
C LYS A 129 0.95 23.06 -3.24
#